data_AF-D3EAR5-F1
#
_entry.id   AF-D3EAR5-F1
#
_cell.length_a   1.000
_cell.length_b   1.000
_cell.length_c   1.000
_cell.angle_alpha   90.00
_cell.angle_beta   90.00
_cell.angle_gamma   90.00
#
_symmetry.space_group_name_H-M   'P 1'
#
loop_
_entity.id
_entity.type
_entity.pdbx_description
1 polymer ?
#
loop_
_entity_poly.entity_id
_entity_poly.type
_entity_poly.pdbx_seq_one_letter_code
_entity_poly.pdbx_strand_id
1 'polypeptide(L)' 'MEIKFNPVTYKEKNTLSNLYQFYEYDFSLYTNREINKDGRFEVNIDYFWEGDKRVVYRRWVDI' A
#
# COMPACT_ATOMS: atom_id res chain seq x y z
N MET A 1 -13.67 -13.90 -18.41
CA MET A 1 -13.76 -13.74 -16.94
C MET A 1 -13.93 -12.26 -16.69
N GLU A 2 -15.05 -11.83 -16.10
CA GLU A 2 -15.29 -10.43 -15.79
C GLU A 2 -14.72 -10.14 -14.40
N ILE A 3 -13.76 -9.21 -14.30
CA ILE A 3 -13.12 -8.84 -13.03
C ILE A 3 -13.89 -7.66 -12.46
N LYS A 4 -14.59 -7.87 -11.33
CA LYS A 4 -15.26 -6.81 -10.59
C LYS A 4 -14.37 -6.32 -9.46
N PHE A 5 -13.99 -5.05 -9.51
CA PHE A 5 -13.24 -4.40 -8.45
C PHE A 5 -14.20 -3.85 -7.39
N ASN A 6 -14.16 -4.43 -6.20
CA ASN A 6 -14.88 -3.89 -5.05
C ASN A 6 -13.93 -2.98 -4.25
N PRO A 7 -14.25 -1.69 -4.09
CA PRO A 7 -13.42 -0.79 -3.31
C PRO A 7 -13.46 -1.17 -1.83
N VAL A 8 -12.31 -1.12 -1.17
CA VAL A 8 -12.19 -1.34 0.28
C VAL A 8 -12.59 -0.06 1.00
N THR A 9 -13.52 -0.15 1.94
CA THR A 9 -13.94 1.02 2.73
C THR A 9 -12.93 1.35 3.83
N TYR A 10 -12.96 2.58 4.36
CA TYR A 10 -12.07 2.96 5.46
C TYR A 10 -12.26 2.09 6.71
N LYS A 11 -13.48 1.55 6.95
CA LYS A 11 -13.75 0.63 8.06
C LYS A 11 -13.01 -0.71 7.91
N GLU A 12 -12.69 -1.08 6.68
CA GLU A 12 -11.99 -2.32 6.33
C GLU A 12 -10.47 -2.10 6.17
N LYS A 13 -9.96 -0.93 6.57
CA LYS A 13 -8.54 -0.57 6.49
C LYS A 13 -7.63 -1.65 7.09
N ASN A 14 -8.01 -2.24 8.22
CA ASN A 14 -7.24 -3.31 8.85
C ASN A 14 -7.12 -4.56 7.97
N THR A 15 -8.16 -4.89 7.20
CA THR A 15 -8.12 -6.01 6.26
C THR A 15 -7.11 -5.74 5.16
N LEU A 16 -7.09 -4.52 4.60
CA LEU A 16 -6.11 -4.12 3.60
C LEU A 16 -4.69 -4.12 4.17
N SER A 17 -4.49 -3.61 5.39
CA SER A 17 -3.21 -3.66 6.09
C SER A 17 -2.70 -5.09 6.19
N ASN A 18 -3.54 -6.01 6.66
CA ASN A 18 -3.14 -7.40 6.87
C ASN A 18 -2.80 -8.10 5.56
N LEU A 19 -3.61 -7.88 4.52
CA LEU A 19 -3.34 -8.43 3.18
C LEU A 19 -2.01 -7.91 2.63
N TYR A 20 -1.74 -6.62 2.82
CA TYR A 20 -0.47 -6.02 2.40
C TYR A 20 0.73 -6.63 3.13
N GLN A 21 0.64 -6.80 4.44
CA GLN A 21 1.71 -7.43 5.23
C GLN A 21 1.98 -8.87 4.77
N PHE A 22 0.92 -9.63 4.47
CA PHE A 22 1.04 -10.99 3.95
C PHE A 22 1.74 -11.01 2.58
N TYR A 23 1.33 -10.11 1.67
CA TYR A 23 1.97 -9.98 0.37
C TYR A 23 3.46 -9.63 0.49
N GLU A 24 3.79 -8.59 1.26
CA GLU A 24 5.19 -8.19 1.46
C GLU A 24 6.05 -9.29 2.08
N TYR A 25 5.48 -10.09 2.98
CA TYR A 25 6.17 -11.25 3.55
C TYR A 25 6.56 -12.27 2.46
N ASP A 26 5.63 -12.64 1.58
CA ASP A 26 5.88 -13.60 0.50
C ASP A 26 6.96 -13.11 -0.48
N PHE A 27 7.05 -11.79 -0.70
CA PHE A 27 8.03 -11.19 -1.60
C PHE A 27 9.29 -10.66 -0.90
N SER A 28 9.39 -10.80 0.43
CA SER A 28 10.51 -10.25 1.23
C SER A 28 11.88 -10.73 0.74
N LEU A 29 11.96 -11.99 0.29
CA LEU A 29 13.16 -12.60 -0.27
C LEU A 29 13.67 -11.91 -1.56
N TYR A 30 12.80 -11.17 -2.23
CA TYR A 30 13.10 -10.54 -3.53
C TYR A 30 13.16 -9.01 -3.46
N THR A 31 12.68 -8.40 -2.38
CA THR A 31 12.56 -6.95 -2.26
C THR A 31 13.57 -6.32 -1.30
N ASN A 32 14.29 -7.12 -0.51
CA ASN A 32 15.19 -6.65 0.56
C ASN A 32 14.53 -5.62 1.51
N ARG A 33 13.20 -5.69 1.65
CA ARG A 33 12.46 -4.79 2.54
C ARG A 33 12.62 -5.26 3.97
N GLU A 34 13.02 -4.33 4.82
CA GLU A 34 13.19 -4.60 6.25
C GLU A 34 11.89 -4.45 7.01
N ILE A 35 11.76 -5.26 8.05
CA ILE A 35 10.67 -5.22 9.01
C ILE A 35 11.07 -4.23 10.11
N ASN A 36 10.14 -3.38 10.54
CA ASN A 36 10.38 -2.44 11.62
C ASN A 36 10.46 -3.15 13.00
N LYS A 37 10.69 -2.37 14.06
CA LYS A 37 10.82 -2.88 15.44
C LYS A 37 9.58 -3.60 15.96
N ASP A 38 8.42 -3.37 15.35
CA ASP A 38 7.14 -3.96 15.73
C ASP A 38 6.81 -5.23 14.92
N GLY A 39 7.74 -5.72 14.09
CA GLY A 39 7.51 -6.91 13.29
C GLY A 39 6.62 -6.67 12.06
N ARG A 40 6.50 -5.42 11.58
CA ARG A 40 5.68 -5.06 10.42
C ARG A 40 6.50 -4.36 9.34
N PHE A 41 6.12 -4.54 8.08
CA PHE A 41 6.64 -3.74 6.98
C PHE A 41 6.15 -2.30 7.11
N GLU A 42 7.06 -1.33 6.95
CA GLU A 42 6.70 0.08 6.92
C GLU A 42 5.96 0.39 5.63
N VAL A 43 4.63 0.39 5.70
CA VAL A 43 3.80 0.95 4.65
C VAL A 43 2.76 1.89 5.21
N ASN A 44 2.59 3.00 4.53
CA ASN A 44 1.48 3.89 4.75
C ASN A 44 0.36 3.55 3.76
N ILE A 45 -0.59 2.71 4.18
CA ILE A 45 -1.75 2.36 3.33
C ILE A 45 -2.78 3.50 3.24
N ASP A 46 -2.64 4.59 4.01
CA ASP A 46 -3.60 5.70 3.97
C ASP A 46 -3.63 6.42 2.62
N TYR A 47 -2.57 6.28 1.82
CA TYR A 47 -2.55 6.79 0.45
C TYR A 47 -3.65 6.23 -0.45
N PHE A 48 -4.23 5.07 -0.13
CA PHE A 48 -5.39 4.54 -0.86
C PHE A 48 -6.63 5.44 -0.75
N TRP A 49 -6.79 6.16 0.36
CA TRP A 49 -7.94 7.04 0.61
C TRP A 49 -7.60 8.53 0.55
N GLU A 50 -6.41 8.92 1.00
CA GLU A 50 -5.97 10.33 0.99
C GLU A 50 -5.37 10.77 -0.35
N GLY A 51 -5.01 9.80 -1.21
CA GLY A 51 -4.22 10.04 -2.42
C GLY A 51 -2.71 10.07 -2.11
N ASP A 52 -1.90 9.52 -3.03
CA ASP A 52 -0.44 9.52 -2.88
C ASP A 52 0.14 10.94 -3.02
N LYS A 53 0.56 11.53 -1.90
CA LYS A 53 1.14 12.87 -1.84
C LYS A 53 2.48 12.97 -2.59
N ARG A 54 3.13 11.85 -2.93
CA ARG A 54 4.34 11.82 -3.79
C ARG A 54 4.01 12.11 -5.26
N VAL A 55 2.76 11.92 -5.68
CA VAL A 55 2.33 12.18 -7.08
C VAL A 55 2.19 13.67 -7.37
N VAL A 56 2.08 14.53 -6.34
CA VAL A 56 1.88 15.97 -6.50
C VAL A 56 3.09 16.65 -7.19
N TYR A 57 4.30 16.10 -7.06
CA TYR A 57 5.49 16.66 -7.72
C TYR A 57 5.60 16.36 -9.21
N ARG A 58 4.85 15.38 -9.75
CA ARG A 58 4.94 15.02 -11.17
C ARG A 58 4.01 15.82 -12.08
N ARG A 59 3.13 16.65 -11.52
CA ARG A 59 2.16 17.47 -12.28
C ARG A 59 2.64 18.90 -12.58
N TRP A 60 3.82 19.29 -12.10
CA TRP A 60 4.35 20.66 -12.24
C TRP A 60 5.67 20.76 -13.02
N VAL A 61 6.12 19.69 -13.68
CA VAL A 61 7.37 19.69 -14.48
C VAL A 61 7.11 19.68 -16.00
N ASP A 62 5.84 19.71 -16.42
CA ASP A 62 5.45 19.72 -17.85
C ASP A 62 4.56 20.93 -18.20
N ILE A 63 5.00 22.16 -17.88
CA ILE A 63 4.48 23.41 -18.47
C ILE A 63 5.64 24.33 -18.86
#